data_AF-A0A1I4CPC4-F1
#
_entry.id   AF-A0A1I4CPC4-F1
#
_cell.length_a   1.000
_cell.length_b   1.000
_cell.length_c   1.000
_cell.angle_alpha   90.00
_cell.angle_beta   90.00
_cell.angle_gamma   90.00
#
_symmetry.space_group_name_H-M   'P 1'
#
loop_
_entity.id
_entity.type
_entity.pdbx_description
1 polymer ?
#
loop_
_entity_poly.entity_id
_entity_poly.type
_entity_poly.pdbx_seq_one_letter_code
_entity_poly.pdbx_strand_id
1 'polypeptide(L)'
;MGYSIPKQNVISYGPEALGSFHGYIFEWIDNLHFTQAPSAFVGPQAAAYIAAAKDRFLAMGWEGDGDIQLLWLPSFVFPFDAGIRPEGLALWHVKQEEDGVSFLLSPVELPFEAFGDGSPGASDSMAGAGG
;
A
#
# COMPACT_ATOMS: atom_id res chain seq x y z
N MET A 1 27.23 -1.83 12.51
CA MET A 1 25.80 -2.15 12.32
C MET A 1 25.01 -0.95 12.80
N GLY A 2 24.17 -0.35 11.95
CA GLY A 2 23.26 0.71 12.38
C GLY A 2 22.04 0.09 13.09
N TYR A 3 21.52 0.77 14.11
CA TYR A 3 20.31 0.36 14.83
C TYR A 3 19.06 0.32 13.92
N SER A 4 19.08 1.05 12.80
CA SER A 4 17.98 1.16 11.85
C SER A 4 18.49 1.38 10.42
N ILE A 5 17.64 1.08 9.43
CA ILE A 5 17.89 1.39 8.02
C ILE A 5 17.72 2.90 7.76
N PRO A 6 18.66 3.56 7.05
CA PRO A 6 18.47 4.93 6.61
C PRO A 6 17.21 5.03 5.72
N LYS A 7 16.37 6.05 5.94
CA LYS A 7 15.09 6.20 5.20
C LYS A 7 15.29 6.18 3.68
N GLN A 8 16.37 6.78 3.19
CA GLN A 8 16.73 6.81 1.77
C GLN A 8 17.05 5.44 1.15
N ASN A 9 17.23 4.40 1.96
CA ASN A 9 17.51 3.04 1.48
C ASN A 9 16.25 2.16 1.49
N VAL A 10 15.13 2.64 2.02
CA VAL A 10 13.87 1.89 2.06
C VAL A 10 13.30 1.73 0.65
N ILE A 11 13.31 2.81 -0.13
CA ILE A 11 12.89 2.84 -1.53
C ILE A 11 14.15 2.87 -2.40
N SER A 12 14.40 1.80 -3.14
CA SER A 12 15.61 1.59 -3.93
C SER A 12 15.36 1.54 -5.44
N TYR A 13 14.17 1.94 -5.89
CA TYR A 13 13.72 1.97 -7.27
C TYR A 13 13.32 3.40 -7.65
N GLY A 14 13.36 3.75 -8.94
CA GLY A 14 12.88 5.04 -9.45
C GLY A 14 11.35 5.12 -9.55
N PRO A 15 10.77 6.32 -9.72
CA PRO A 15 9.32 6.51 -9.79
C PRO A 15 8.65 5.74 -10.94
N GLU A 16 9.37 5.50 -12.04
CA GLU A 16 8.90 4.72 -13.19
C GLU A 16 8.53 3.27 -12.83
N ALA A 17 9.14 2.71 -11.78
CA ALA A 17 8.88 1.34 -11.35
C ALA A 17 7.44 1.15 -10.83
N LEU A 18 6.79 2.20 -10.33
CA LEU A 18 5.39 2.13 -9.86
C LEU A 18 4.43 1.70 -10.99
N GLY A 19 4.81 1.91 -12.25
CA GLY A 19 4.07 1.47 -13.42
C GLY A 19 3.84 -0.04 -13.47
N SER A 20 4.74 -0.84 -12.90
CA SER A 20 4.66 -2.30 -12.89
C SER A 20 4.19 -2.87 -11.54
N PHE A 21 3.80 -2.03 -10.58
CA PHE A 21 3.39 -2.51 -9.27
C PHE A 21 2.00 -3.14 -9.32
N HIS A 22 1.80 -4.12 -8.43
CA HIS A 22 0.53 -4.76 -8.16
C HIS A 22 -0.39 -3.78 -7.42
N GLY A 23 -1.62 -3.62 -7.90
CA GLY A 23 -2.63 -2.74 -7.31
C GLY A 23 -3.65 -3.52 -6.50
N TYR A 24 -4.03 -3.00 -5.34
CA TYR A 24 -5.04 -3.59 -4.47
C TYR A 24 -6.01 -2.54 -3.95
N ILE A 25 -7.24 -2.97 -3.68
CA ILE A 25 -8.28 -2.17 -3.06
C ILE A 25 -8.69 -2.85 -1.75
N PHE A 26 -8.67 -2.10 -0.66
CA PHE A 26 -9.08 -2.54 0.67
C PHE A 26 -10.05 -1.54 1.28
N GLU A 27 -10.89 -2.05 2.16
CA GLU A 27 -11.74 -1.21 2.99
C GLU A 27 -11.09 -1.02 4.38
N TRP A 28 -11.30 0.16 4.98
CA TRP A 28 -11.10 0.42 6.42
C TRP A 28 -9.64 0.42 6.91
N ILE A 29 -8.67 0.76 6.04
CA ILE A 29 -7.31 1.12 6.47
C ILE A 29 -7.35 2.54 7.06
N ASP A 30 -7.91 2.68 8.27
CA ASP A 30 -8.25 3.97 8.87
C ASP A 30 -7.17 4.52 9.79
N ASN A 31 -6.28 3.65 10.26
CA ASN A 31 -5.23 4.05 11.21
C ASN A 31 -4.03 4.67 10.48
N LEU A 32 -4.28 5.84 9.90
CA LEU A 32 -3.30 6.59 9.10
C LEU A 32 -2.10 7.07 9.92
N HIS A 33 -2.15 7.00 11.26
CA HIS A 33 -1.02 7.30 12.14
C HIS A 33 0.21 6.41 11.90
N PHE A 34 0.03 5.24 11.28
CA PHE A 34 1.11 4.31 10.93
C PHE A 34 1.65 4.50 9.51
N THR A 35 1.21 5.53 8.81
CA THR A 35 1.75 5.90 7.51
C THR A 35 2.79 7.00 7.65
N GLN A 36 3.55 7.23 6.58
CA GLN A 36 4.56 8.29 6.54
C GLN A 36 4.54 8.99 5.18
N ALA A 37 4.84 10.29 5.18
CA ALA A 37 4.94 11.07 3.95
C ALA A 37 6.10 10.55 3.06
N PRO A 38 5.91 10.40 1.72
CA PRO A 38 6.96 9.93 0.82
C PRO A 38 8.22 10.80 0.83
N SER A 39 8.06 12.11 1.06
CA SER A 39 9.16 13.08 1.17
C SER A 39 10.19 12.71 2.24
N ALA A 40 9.80 11.96 3.27
CA ALA A 40 10.71 11.49 4.29
C ALA A 40 11.69 10.40 3.81
N PHE A 41 11.38 9.73 2.69
CA PHE A 41 12.16 8.60 2.16
C PHE A 41 12.84 8.92 0.83
N VAL A 42 12.13 9.57 -0.10
CA VAL A 42 12.64 9.90 -1.44
C VAL A 42 13.03 11.38 -1.61
N GLY A 43 12.87 12.20 -0.56
CA GLY A 43 13.37 13.56 -0.51
C GLY A 43 12.85 14.44 -1.66
N PRO A 44 13.72 15.19 -2.37
CA PRO A 44 13.32 16.10 -3.44
C PRO A 44 12.56 15.44 -4.60
N GLN A 45 12.69 14.12 -4.78
CA GLN A 45 12.00 13.39 -5.85
C GLN A 45 10.55 13.05 -5.50
N ALA A 46 10.09 13.32 -4.27
CA ALA A 46 8.76 12.93 -3.81
C ALA A 46 7.62 13.30 -4.77
N ALA A 47 7.68 14.48 -5.38
CA ALA A 47 6.68 14.91 -6.37
C ALA A 47 6.57 13.96 -7.57
N ALA A 48 7.69 13.43 -8.07
CA ALA A 48 7.70 12.49 -9.20
C ALA A 48 7.11 11.13 -8.82
N TYR A 49 7.40 10.63 -7.61
CA TYR A 49 6.80 9.38 -7.13
C TYR A 49 5.30 9.53 -6.85
N ILE A 50 4.90 10.64 -6.21
CA ILE A 50 3.49 10.94 -5.94
C ILE A 50 2.71 11.04 -7.25
N ALA A 51 3.27 11.68 -8.28
CA ALA A 51 2.65 11.74 -9.61
C ALA A 51 2.48 10.34 -10.22
N ALA A 52 3.54 9.51 -10.21
CA ALA A 52 3.48 8.15 -10.73
C ALA A 52 2.48 7.26 -9.95
N ALA A 53 2.43 7.37 -8.62
CA ALA A 53 1.45 6.69 -7.79
C ALA A 53 0.02 7.16 -8.11
N LYS A 54 -0.17 8.47 -8.26
CA LYS A 54 -1.46 9.07 -8.62
C LYS A 54 -2.00 8.53 -9.94
N ASP A 55 -1.17 8.48 -10.98
CA ASP A 55 -1.58 7.93 -12.28
C ASP A 55 -2.06 6.47 -12.16
N ARG A 56 -1.39 5.68 -11.31
CA ARG A 56 -1.76 4.28 -11.05
C ARG A 56 -3.05 4.17 -10.26
N PHE A 57 -3.21 4.94 -9.19
CA PHE A 57 -4.44 4.93 -8.39
C PHE A 57 -5.66 5.41 -9.18
N LEU A 58 -5.52 6.46 -9.99
CA LEU A 58 -6.59 6.91 -10.89
C LEU A 58 -7.01 5.79 -11.86
N ALA A 59 -6.05 5.03 -12.40
CA ALA A 59 -6.34 3.89 -13.26
C ALA A 59 -7.03 2.73 -12.54
N MET A 60 -6.96 2.68 -11.20
CA MET A 60 -7.65 1.70 -10.35
C MET A 60 -9.04 2.18 -9.89
N GLY A 61 -9.43 3.41 -10.22
CA GLY A 61 -10.73 3.98 -9.86
C GLY A 61 -10.72 4.92 -8.65
N TRP A 62 -9.57 5.34 -8.15
CA TRP A 62 -9.47 6.41 -7.14
C TRP A 62 -9.97 7.74 -7.70
N GLU A 63 -10.65 8.54 -6.88
CA GLU A 63 -11.24 9.83 -7.30
C GLU A 63 -10.27 11.02 -7.23
N GLY A 64 -9.07 10.82 -6.68
CA GLY A 64 -8.00 11.84 -6.69
C GLY A 64 -7.91 12.71 -5.43
N ASP A 65 -8.51 12.26 -4.32
CA ASP A 65 -8.56 12.88 -2.99
C ASP A 65 -7.73 12.14 -1.92
N GLY A 66 -7.46 12.80 -0.79
CA GLY A 66 -6.60 12.24 0.25
C GLY A 66 -5.10 12.28 -0.07
N ASP A 67 -4.30 11.90 0.92
CA ASP A 67 -2.84 11.99 0.86
C ASP A 67 -2.21 10.66 0.45
N ILE A 68 -1.34 10.68 -0.56
CA ILE A 68 -0.50 9.53 -0.90
C ILE A 68 0.63 9.39 0.11
N GLN A 69 0.63 8.27 0.82
CA GLN A 69 1.53 7.98 1.93
C GLN A 69 2.18 6.60 1.75
N LEU A 70 3.16 6.29 2.61
CA LEU A 70 3.82 4.99 2.66
C LEU A 70 3.39 4.20 3.89
N LEU A 71 2.96 2.97 3.67
CA LEU A 71 2.65 2.00 4.71
C LEU A 71 3.74 0.92 4.74
N TRP A 72 4.38 0.72 5.89
CA TRP A 72 5.42 -0.30 6.02
C TRP A 72 4.84 -1.63 6.50
N LEU A 73 5.20 -2.71 5.79
CA LEU A 73 4.92 -4.08 6.18
C LEU A 73 6.22 -4.80 6.57
N PRO A 74 6.31 -5.37 7.77
CA PRO A 74 7.43 -6.21 8.15
C PRO A 74 7.49 -7.48 7.31
N SER A 75 8.69 -8.04 7.14
CA SER A 75 8.91 -9.25 6.33
C SER A 75 8.13 -10.48 6.81
N PHE A 76 7.87 -10.62 8.11
CA PHE A 76 7.12 -11.75 8.68
C PHE A 76 5.64 -11.78 8.27
N VAL A 77 5.13 -10.72 7.65
CA VAL A 77 3.78 -10.68 7.09
C VAL A 77 3.66 -11.56 5.84
N PHE A 78 4.78 -11.84 5.18
CA PHE A 78 4.82 -12.57 3.93
C PHE A 78 5.19 -14.03 4.14
N PRO A 79 4.75 -14.94 3.25
CA PRO A 79 5.26 -16.30 3.18
C PRO A 79 6.79 -16.31 3.07
N PHE A 80 7.42 -17.28 3.72
CA PHE A 80 8.89 -17.37 3.76
C PHE A 80 9.54 -17.47 2.37
N ASP A 81 8.86 -18.13 1.44
CA ASP A 81 9.29 -18.34 0.05
C ASP A 81 9.04 -17.13 -0.87
N ALA A 82 8.36 -16.08 -0.39
CA ALA A 82 8.15 -14.84 -1.15
C ALA A 82 9.45 -14.02 -1.36
N GLY A 83 10.55 -14.39 -0.69
CA GLY A 83 11.86 -13.76 -0.89
C GLY A 83 11.94 -12.30 -0.44
N ILE A 84 11.05 -11.87 0.46
CA ILE A 84 11.05 -10.50 0.98
C ILE A 84 12.28 -10.26 1.83
N ARG A 85 12.92 -9.10 1.63
CA ARG A 85 14.10 -8.72 2.41
C ARG A 85 13.73 -8.62 3.90
N PRO A 86 14.63 -8.98 4.83
CA PRO A 86 14.35 -8.95 6.27
C PRO A 86 13.83 -7.59 6.78
N GLU A 87 14.26 -6.50 6.15
CA GLU A 87 13.85 -5.12 6.42
C GLU A 87 12.36 -4.83 6.14
N GLY A 88 11.66 -5.74 5.48
CA GLY A 88 10.28 -5.57 5.07
C GLY A 88 10.13 -4.72 3.81
N LEU A 89 8.93 -4.19 3.61
CA LEU A 89 8.51 -3.53 2.39
C LEU A 89 7.69 -2.27 2.70
N ALA A 90 7.88 -1.21 1.92
CA ALA A 90 7.00 -0.04 1.93
C ALA A 90 6.02 -0.12 0.75
N LEU A 91 4.73 -0.07 1.07
CA LEU A 91 3.64 0.05 0.12
C LEU A 91 3.29 1.52 -0.10
N TRP A 92 2.87 1.86 -1.31
CA TRP A 92 2.21 3.14 -1.56
C TRP A 92 0.75 2.99 -1.20
N HIS A 93 0.20 3.95 -0.46
CA HIS A 93 -1.16 3.93 0.05
C HIS A 93 -1.83 5.28 -0.16
N VAL A 94 -3.11 5.27 -0.49
CA VAL A 94 -3.99 6.43 -0.36
C VAL A 94 -5.34 5.96 0.17
N LYS A 95 -5.94 6.75 1.05
CA LYS A 95 -7.30 6.55 1.53
C LYS A 95 -8.19 7.65 0.94
N GLN A 96 -9.27 7.22 0.27
CA GLN A 96 -10.33 8.09 -0.23
C GLN A 96 -11.16 8.65 0.93
N GLU A 97 -11.56 9.91 0.86
CA GLU A 97 -12.17 10.61 1.99
C GLU A 97 -13.63 10.20 2.23
N GLU A 98 -14.40 10.01 1.15
CA GLU A 98 -15.87 9.87 1.21
C GLU A 98 -16.38 8.46 1.54
N ASP A 99 -15.72 7.40 1.05
CA ASP A 99 -16.26 6.02 1.07
C ASP A 99 -15.45 5.03 1.91
N GLY A 100 -14.33 5.49 2.49
CA GLY A 100 -13.46 4.68 3.32
C GLY A 100 -12.60 3.67 2.56
N VAL A 101 -12.59 3.72 1.22
CA VAL A 101 -11.79 2.85 0.36
C VAL A 101 -10.32 3.27 0.42
N SER A 102 -9.43 2.28 0.38
CA SER A 102 -7.98 2.45 0.35
C SER A 102 -7.39 1.73 -0.83
N PHE A 103 -6.49 2.43 -1.52
CA PHE A 103 -5.75 1.89 -2.66
C PHE A 103 -4.31 1.64 -2.24
N LEU A 104 -3.75 0.51 -2.66
CA LEU A 104 -2.37 0.14 -2.40
C LEU A 104 -1.63 -0.19 -3.69
N LEU A 105 -0.35 0.20 -3.76
CA LEU A 105 0.59 -0.34 -4.75
C LEU A 105 1.73 -1.08 -4.04
N SER A 106 1.99 -2.29 -4.51
CA SER A 106 3.05 -3.15 -3.99
C SER A 106 3.99 -3.60 -5.12
N PRO A 107 5.32 -3.57 -4.94
CA PRO A 107 6.27 -4.14 -5.89
C PRO A 107 6.23 -5.67 -5.96
N VAL A 108 5.53 -6.33 -5.02
CA VAL A 108 5.36 -7.78 -4.95
C VAL A 108 3.89 -8.12 -4.75
N GLU A 109 3.52 -9.35 -5.04
CA GLU A 109 2.16 -9.81 -4.76
C GLU A 109 1.92 -9.89 -3.23
N LEU A 110 0.85 -9.25 -2.75
CA LEU A 110 0.47 -9.29 -1.34
C LEU A 110 -0.23 -10.61 -1.01
N PRO A 111 0.04 -11.22 0.15
CA PRO A 111 -0.54 -12.50 0.55
C PRO A 111 -1.95 -12.35 1.16
N PHE A 112 -2.68 -11.29 0.79
CA PHE A 112 -3.97 -10.93 1.37
C PHE A 112 -5.06 -10.94 0.29
N GLU A 113 -6.26 -11.33 0.67
CA GLU A 113 -7.45 -11.22 -0.18
C GLU A 113 -7.87 -9.75 -0.29
N ALA A 114 -7.99 -9.25 -1.51
CA ALA A 114 -8.37 -7.86 -1.76
C ALA A 114 -9.86 -7.75 -2.05
N PHE A 115 -10.43 -6.57 -1.81
CA PHE A 115 -11.84 -6.35 -2.08
C PHE A 115 -12.13 -6.50 -3.58
N GLY A 116 -13.06 -7.40 -3.93
CA GLY A 116 -13.48 -7.64 -5.31
C GLY A 116 -12.68 -8.67 -6.10
N ASP A 117 -11.74 -9.40 -5.48
CA ASP A 117 -10.96 -10.46 -6.15
C ASP A 117 -11.74 -11.78 -6.40
N GLY A 118 -13.00 -11.84 -5.97
CA GLY A 118 -13.86 -13.01 -6.16
C GLY A 118 -13.46 -14.23 -5.34
N SER A 119 -12.53 -14.08 -4.38
CA SER A 119 -12.24 -15.14 -3.41
C SER A 119 -13.44 -15.33 -2.47
N PRO A 120 -13.88 -16.58 -2.25
CA PRO A 120 -15.06 -16.89 -1.45
C PRO A 120 -14.75 -16.68 0.04
N GLY A 121 -14.83 -15.45 0.52
CA GLY A 121 -14.57 -15.12 1.93
C GLY A 121 -15.36 -13.94 2.50
N ALA A 122 -15.75 -12.96 1.69
CA ALA A 122 -16.25 -11.69 2.21
C ALA A 122 -17.78 -11.55 2.33
N SER A 123 -18.59 -12.49 1.83
CA SER A 123 -20.05 -12.31 1.78
C SER A 123 -20.86 -13.00 2.88
N ASP A 124 -20.25 -13.77 3.79
CA ASP A 124 -21.01 -14.68 4.68
C ASP A 124 -21.02 -14.33 6.18
N SER A 125 -20.45 -13.20 6.61
CA SER A 125 -20.34 -12.87 8.05
C SER A 125 -21.29 -11.79 8.58
N MET A 126 -22.32 -11.36 7.83
CA MET A 126 -23.31 -10.37 8.32
C MET A 126 -24.78 -10.83 8.29
N ALA A 127 -25.04 -12.14 8.25
CA ALA A 127 -26.39 -12.69 8.39
C ALA A 127 -26.47 -13.63 9.60
N GLY A 128 -26.48 -13.07 10.83
CA GLY A 128 -26.62 -13.93 12.01
C GLY A 128 -26.53 -13.26 13.38
N ALA A 129 -27.32 -12.23 13.64
CA ALA A 129 -27.62 -11.81 15.03
C ALA A 129 -28.99 -11.13 15.09
N GLY A 130 -30.03 -11.92 14.87
CA GLY A 130 -31.42 -11.53 15.11
C GLY A 130 -32.22 -12.77 15.51
N GLY A 131 -32.29 -13.01 16.83
CA GLY A 131 -33.03 -14.10 17.46
C GLY A 131 -32.95 -13.99 18.97
#